data_AF-A0A936JV58-F1
#
_entry.id   AF-A0A936JV58-F1
#
_cell.length_a   1.000
_cell.length_b   1.000
_cell.length_c   1.000
_cell.angle_alpha   90.00
_cell.angle_beta   90.00
_cell.angle_gamma   90.00
#
_symmetry.space_group_name_H-M   'P 1'
#
loop_
_entity.id
_entity.type
_entity.pdbx_description
1 polymer ?
#
loop_
_entity_poly.entity_id
_entity_poly.type
_entity_poly.pdbx_seq_one_letter_code
_entity_poly.pdbx_strand_id
1 'polypeptide(L)'
;MQPTLFARAGACAALPSLALAGLVALAVQPVSAANFTAADSAALIAAINSANATPEADTIELTTGATYTFTAVDNWWYGPNALPPIASPITIEGHGSTLAIGGDPVRLRFFYIGADPTSPRTYGYHTPGAGQLTLRHLTLTGGKAKGGDGASAPAAAAALGWVEPSSTKGRLLWIP
;
A
#
# COMPACT_ATOMS: atom_id res chain seq x y z
N MET A 1 19.76 94.71 -24.78
CA MET A 1 20.67 95.04 -23.66
C MET A 1 20.61 93.89 -22.65
N GLN A 2 21.76 93.60 -22.04
CA GLN A 2 22.22 92.40 -21.31
C GLN A 2 21.30 91.68 -20.28
N PRO A 3 21.67 90.45 -19.86
CA PRO A 3 20.76 89.36 -19.46
C PRO A 3 20.96 88.81 -18.02
N THR A 4 20.02 88.04 -17.46
CA THR A 4 20.24 87.16 -16.28
C THR A 4 19.29 85.94 -16.33
N LEU A 5 19.75 84.77 -16.80
CA LEU A 5 20.46 83.67 -16.10
C LEU A 5 19.56 82.78 -15.19
N PHE A 6 19.26 81.60 -15.74
CA PHE A 6 19.04 80.25 -15.16
C PHE A 6 18.72 80.11 -13.66
N ALA A 7 17.53 79.63 -13.29
CA ALA A 7 17.10 78.23 -13.20
C ALA A 7 17.40 77.55 -11.84
N ARG A 8 16.28 77.28 -11.13
CA ARG A 8 15.96 76.20 -10.18
C ARG A 8 17.14 75.37 -9.62
N ALA A 9 17.34 75.43 -8.30
CA ALA A 9 17.97 74.35 -7.55
C ALA A 9 17.45 74.31 -6.10
N GLY A 10 17.02 73.11 -5.67
CA GLY A 10 16.52 72.78 -4.33
C GLY A 10 15.20 72.00 -4.43
N ALA A 11 15.08 70.74 -4.02
CA ALA A 11 15.99 69.88 -3.29
C ALA A 11 15.53 68.41 -3.39
N CYS A 12 16.41 67.53 -2.91
CA CYS A 12 16.13 66.23 -2.30
C CYS A 12 15.59 65.10 -3.18
N ALA A 13 16.52 64.24 -3.57
CA ALA A 13 16.27 62.85 -3.90
C ALA A 13 15.68 62.08 -2.71
N ALA A 14 14.57 61.37 -2.94
CA ALA A 14 14.15 60.24 -2.12
C ALA A 14 13.68 59.14 -3.07
N LEU A 15 14.27 57.96 -2.88
CA LEU A 15 14.28 56.80 -3.77
C LEU A 15 12.86 56.27 -4.03
N PRO A 16 12.54 55.81 -5.26
CA PRO A 16 11.30 55.07 -5.47
C PRO A 16 11.43 53.69 -4.82
N SER A 17 10.65 53.44 -3.77
CA SER A 17 10.45 52.11 -3.21
C SER A 17 9.85 51.20 -4.27
N LEU A 18 10.70 50.37 -4.90
CA LEU A 18 10.27 49.24 -5.69
C LEU A 18 9.68 48.20 -4.74
N ALA A 19 8.36 48.22 -4.57
CA ALA A 19 7.65 47.14 -3.90
C ALA A 19 7.79 45.87 -4.75
N LEU A 20 8.74 45.03 -4.39
CA LEU A 20 8.89 43.68 -4.95
C LEU A 20 7.74 42.83 -4.39
N ALA A 21 6.61 42.83 -5.09
CA ALA A 21 5.57 41.82 -4.86
C ALA A 21 6.14 40.47 -5.31
N GLY A 22 6.82 39.78 -4.39
CA GLY A 22 7.29 38.42 -4.58
C GLY A 22 6.11 37.49 -4.81
N LEU A 23 5.79 37.24 -6.08
CA LEU A 23 4.92 36.14 -6.46
C LEU A 23 5.63 34.85 -6.04
N VAL A 24 5.25 34.30 -4.90
CA VAL A 24 5.60 32.92 -4.54
C VAL A 24 4.82 32.04 -5.52
N ALA A 25 5.42 31.76 -6.67
CA ALA A 25 4.98 30.68 -7.51
C ALA A 25 5.26 29.39 -6.72
N LEU A 26 4.23 28.83 -6.08
CA LEU A 26 4.26 27.42 -5.73
C LEU A 26 4.40 26.69 -7.06
N ALA A 27 5.62 26.30 -7.39
CA ALA A 27 5.83 25.32 -8.44
C ALA A 27 5.19 24.03 -7.92
N VAL A 28 3.91 23.82 -8.26
CA VAL A 28 3.27 22.52 -8.21
C VAL A 28 4.05 21.68 -9.22
N GLN A 29 5.11 21.04 -8.75
CA GLN A 29 5.81 20.06 -9.55
C GLN A 29 4.75 19.01 -9.91
N PRO A 30 4.57 18.66 -11.19
CA PRO A 30 3.76 17.50 -11.52
C PRO A 30 4.42 16.32 -10.82
N VAL A 31 3.78 15.85 -9.76
CA VAL A 31 4.19 14.60 -9.13
C VAL A 31 4.02 13.54 -10.21
N SER A 32 5.13 12.92 -10.55
CA SER A 32 5.22 11.95 -11.63
C SER A 32 5.74 10.67 -11.02
N ALA A 33 5.37 9.54 -11.63
CA ALA A 33 5.87 8.22 -11.27
C ALA A 33 7.38 8.26 -10.96
N ALA A 34 7.74 7.90 -9.74
CA ALA A 34 9.09 7.87 -9.25
C ALA A 34 9.64 6.44 -9.22
N ASN A 35 10.96 6.34 -9.42
CA ASN A 35 11.69 5.09 -9.27
C ASN A 35 12.51 5.14 -7.99
N PHE A 36 12.21 4.25 -7.05
CA PHE A 36 12.94 4.08 -5.80
C PHE A 36 13.83 2.85 -5.88
N THR A 37 15.00 2.89 -5.27
CA THR A 37 15.86 1.70 -5.12
C THR A 37 15.93 1.29 -3.65
N ALA A 38 15.86 -0.02 -3.39
CA ALA A 38 15.93 -0.56 -2.03
C ALA A 38 17.12 -1.53 -1.90
N ALA A 39 18.10 -1.17 -1.07
CA ALA A 39 19.27 -2.02 -0.81
C ALA A 39 19.02 -3.11 0.24
N ASP A 40 18.09 -2.86 1.17
CA ASP A 40 17.81 -3.72 2.33
C ASP A 40 16.34 -3.58 2.78
N SER A 41 15.94 -4.36 3.80
CA SER A 41 14.57 -4.37 4.32
C SER A 41 14.09 -3.01 4.83
N ALA A 42 14.95 -2.23 5.47
CA ALA A 42 14.58 -0.90 5.98
C ALA A 42 14.46 0.11 4.82
N ALA A 43 15.34 0.02 3.83
CA ALA A 43 15.23 0.81 2.61
C ALA A 43 13.94 0.50 1.84
N LEU A 44 13.50 -0.76 1.80
CA LEU A 44 12.21 -1.13 1.18
C LEU A 44 11.02 -0.52 1.92
N ILE A 45 11.03 -0.55 3.25
CA ILE A 45 9.98 0.08 4.07
C ILE A 45 9.93 1.60 3.81
N ALA A 46 11.11 2.26 3.78
CA ALA A 46 11.20 3.68 3.49
C ALA A 46 10.73 4.03 2.06
N ALA A 47 11.08 3.21 1.08
CA ALA A 47 10.64 3.37 -0.30
C ALA A 47 9.13 3.25 -0.44
N ILE A 48 8.50 2.26 0.22
CA ILE A 48 7.03 2.11 0.24
C ILE A 48 6.38 3.34 0.88
N ASN A 49 6.89 3.83 2.01
CA ASN A 49 6.35 5.04 2.65
C ASN A 49 6.47 6.27 1.76
N SER A 50 7.56 6.38 0.99
CA SER A 50 7.79 7.48 0.06
C SER A 50 6.84 7.41 -1.14
N ALA A 51 6.64 6.20 -1.69
CA ALA A 51 5.69 5.96 -2.77
C ALA A 51 4.23 6.19 -2.36
N ASN A 52 3.89 5.84 -1.12
CA ASN A 52 2.56 6.12 -0.55
C ASN A 52 2.30 7.62 -0.29
N ALA A 53 3.32 8.48 -0.31
CA ALA A 53 3.15 9.91 -0.10
C ALA A 53 2.46 10.60 -1.29
N THR A 54 2.37 9.91 -2.43
CA THR A 54 1.79 10.43 -3.66
C THR A 54 0.79 9.42 -4.24
N PRO A 55 -0.20 9.85 -5.02
CA PRO A 55 -1.14 8.95 -5.69
C PRO A 55 -0.58 8.34 -6.99
N GLU A 56 0.66 8.68 -7.37
CA GLU A 56 1.26 8.27 -8.63
C GLU A 56 1.63 6.78 -8.66
N ALA A 57 1.80 6.26 -9.88
CA ALA A 57 2.20 4.88 -10.08
C ALA A 57 3.73 4.72 -9.98
N ASP A 58 4.20 4.43 -8.78
CA ASP A 58 5.64 4.36 -8.49
C ASP A 58 6.22 2.96 -8.69
N THR A 59 7.52 2.90 -9.01
CA THR A 59 8.28 1.65 -9.14
C THR A 59 9.39 1.57 -8.11
N ILE A 60 9.49 0.44 -7.41
CA ILE A 60 10.54 0.15 -6.44
C ILE A 60 11.41 -0.99 -6.97
N GLU A 61 12.66 -0.69 -7.28
CA GLU A 61 13.66 -1.64 -7.74
C GLU A 61 14.42 -2.23 -6.55
N LEU A 62 14.35 -3.55 -6.40
CA LEU A 62 15.12 -4.30 -5.41
C LEU A 62 16.52 -4.58 -5.95
N THR A 63 17.49 -4.69 -5.04
CA THR A 63 18.84 -5.15 -5.36
C THR A 63 18.79 -6.56 -5.89
N THR A 64 19.37 -6.82 -7.06
CA THR A 64 19.35 -8.11 -7.74
C THR A 64 19.73 -9.29 -6.83
N GLY A 65 18.86 -10.30 -6.74
CA GLY A 65 19.10 -11.53 -6.00
C GLY A 65 19.25 -11.37 -4.48
N ALA A 66 18.90 -10.22 -3.92
CA ALA A 66 19.01 -9.98 -2.48
C ALA A 66 17.91 -10.68 -1.69
N THR A 67 18.16 -10.93 -0.40
CA THR A 67 17.16 -11.48 0.52
C THR A 67 16.78 -10.43 1.56
N TYR A 68 15.52 -10.03 1.56
CA TYR A 68 14.93 -9.06 2.48
C TYR A 68 14.17 -9.81 3.56
N THR A 69 14.68 -9.79 4.79
CA THR A 69 14.06 -10.52 5.90
C THR A 69 13.27 -9.57 6.78
N PHE A 70 12.06 -9.98 7.14
CA PHE A 70 11.14 -9.25 8.04
C PHE A 70 10.79 -10.14 9.24
N THR A 71 11.08 -9.66 10.44
CA THR A 71 10.84 -10.39 11.70
C THR A 71 9.92 -9.64 12.66
N ALA A 72 9.66 -8.36 12.39
CA ALA A 72 8.86 -7.47 13.22
C ALA A 72 7.53 -7.12 12.53
N VAL A 73 6.52 -6.84 13.36
CA VAL A 73 5.25 -6.26 12.89
C VAL A 73 5.46 -4.78 12.62
N ASP A 74 5.07 -4.32 11.43
CA ASP A 74 5.03 -2.90 11.07
C ASP A 74 3.67 -2.27 11.47
N ASN A 75 2.56 -2.95 11.16
CA ASN A 75 1.22 -2.48 11.45
C ASN A 75 0.21 -3.62 11.68
N TRP A 76 -0.98 -3.26 12.18
CA TRP A 76 -2.06 -4.20 12.54
C TRP A 76 -3.31 -4.09 11.66
N TRP A 77 -3.17 -3.57 10.44
CA TRP A 77 -4.29 -3.46 9.50
C TRP A 77 -4.88 -4.83 9.16
N TYR A 78 -6.05 -5.12 9.73
CA TYR A 78 -6.75 -6.41 9.64
C TYR A 78 -5.85 -7.62 10.00
N GLY A 79 -4.91 -7.40 10.92
CA GLY A 79 -3.90 -8.37 11.33
C GLY A 79 -2.46 -7.85 11.21
N PRO A 80 -1.48 -8.59 11.75
CA PRO A 80 -0.09 -8.16 11.75
C PRO A 80 0.53 -8.25 10.35
N ASN A 81 1.03 -7.13 9.85
CA ASN A 81 1.74 -7.01 8.58
C ASN A 81 3.23 -6.72 8.81
N ALA A 82 4.06 -7.28 7.94
CA ALA A 82 5.51 -7.09 7.95
C ALA A 82 5.95 -5.79 7.25
N LEU A 83 5.14 -5.29 6.31
CA LEU A 83 5.42 -4.08 5.54
C LEU A 83 4.30 -3.04 5.73
N PRO A 84 4.60 -1.75 5.50
CA PRO A 84 3.60 -0.69 5.49
C PRO A 84 2.43 -1.00 4.55
N PRO A 85 1.23 -0.49 4.86
CA PRO A 85 0.09 -0.68 3.99
C PRO A 85 0.32 0.02 2.65
N ILE A 86 -0.04 -0.64 1.55
CA ILE A 86 0.01 -0.06 0.20
C ILE A 86 -1.23 0.81 0.02
N ALA A 87 -1.05 2.11 -0.14
CA ALA A 87 -2.12 3.11 -0.25
C ALA A 87 -2.18 3.78 -1.63
N SER A 88 -1.12 3.63 -2.45
CA SER A 88 -1.02 4.10 -3.83
C SER A 88 -0.68 2.94 -4.79
N PRO A 89 -0.66 3.17 -6.12
CA PRO A 89 -0.21 2.17 -7.07
C PRO A 89 1.32 2.00 -7.01
N ILE A 90 1.78 0.82 -6.59
CA ILE A 90 3.22 0.50 -6.43
C ILE A 90 3.55 -0.77 -7.22
N THR A 91 4.61 -0.70 -8.03
CA THR A 91 5.24 -1.85 -8.67
C THR A 91 6.56 -2.17 -7.97
N ILE A 92 6.74 -3.40 -7.50
CA ILE A 92 8.02 -3.87 -6.94
C ILE A 92 8.70 -4.77 -7.98
N GLU A 93 9.82 -4.28 -8.52
CA GLU A 93 10.69 -5.04 -9.43
C GLU A 93 11.76 -5.76 -8.62
N GLY A 94 11.65 -7.08 -8.60
CA GLY A 94 12.42 -7.94 -7.72
C GLY A 94 13.82 -8.27 -8.19
N HIS A 95 14.08 -8.31 -9.49
CA HIS A 95 15.36 -8.75 -10.06
C HIS A 95 15.91 -10.08 -9.47
N GLY A 96 15.02 -11.04 -9.21
CA GLY A 96 15.34 -12.35 -8.62
C GLY A 96 15.40 -12.38 -7.10
N SER A 97 15.04 -11.30 -6.42
CA SER A 97 15.12 -11.17 -4.96
C SER A 97 14.08 -11.98 -4.21
N THR A 98 14.37 -12.24 -2.94
CA THR A 98 13.46 -12.96 -2.04
C THR A 98 13.03 -12.05 -0.89
N LEU A 99 11.71 -11.88 -0.71
CA LEU A 99 11.15 -11.34 0.52
C LEU A 99 10.82 -12.51 1.45
N ALA A 100 11.44 -12.53 2.62
CA ALA A 100 11.31 -13.60 3.60
C ALA A 100 10.71 -13.05 4.89
N ILE A 101 9.69 -13.71 5.42
CA ILE A 101 9.29 -13.53 6.81
C ILE A 101 10.08 -14.54 7.65
N GLY A 102 10.91 -14.02 8.55
CA GLY A 102 11.74 -14.79 9.47
C GLY A 102 11.22 -14.72 10.90
N GLY A 103 11.58 -15.71 11.72
CA GLY A 103 11.23 -15.74 13.14
C GLY A 103 9.94 -16.50 13.43
N ASP A 104 10.07 -17.66 14.09
CA ASP A 104 8.95 -18.35 14.73
C ASP A 104 8.75 -17.77 16.14
N PRO A 105 7.53 -17.56 16.66
CA PRO A 105 6.22 -17.94 16.13
C PRO A 105 5.49 -16.84 15.34
N VAL A 106 6.21 -15.85 14.80
CA VAL A 106 5.57 -14.65 14.24
C VAL A 106 4.84 -14.99 12.94
N ARG A 107 3.50 -14.94 12.99
CA ARG A 107 2.64 -15.11 11.83
C ARG A 107 2.35 -13.73 11.25
N LEU A 108 3.11 -13.34 10.23
CA LEU A 108 2.95 -12.08 9.53
C LEU A 108 2.36 -12.29 8.13
N ARG A 109 1.59 -11.29 7.69
CA ARG A 109 1.27 -11.08 6.28
C ARG A 109 2.32 -10.13 5.69
N PHE A 110 2.68 -10.32 4.42
CA PHE A 110 3.62 -9.42 3.75
C PHE A 110 3.02 -8.03 3.54
N PHE A 111 1.92 -7.96 2.78
CA PHE A 111 1.35 -6.69 2.32
C PHE A 111 -0.13 -6.60 2.67
N TYR A 112 -0.54 -5.50 3.28
CA TYR A 112 -1.94 -5.06 3.25
C TYR A 112 -2.12 -4.08 2.08
N ILE A 113 -3.12 -4.33 1.24
CA ILE A 113 -3.43 -3.48 0.09
C ILE A 113 -4.70 -2.72 0.44
N GLY A 114 -4.60 -1.39 0.42
CA GLY A 114 -5.72 -0.51 0.73
C GLY A 114 -6.86 -0.67 -0.27
N ALA A 115 -8.07 -0.71 0.26
CA ALA A 115 -9.29 -0.68 -0.52
C ALA A 115 -9.52 0.73 -1.11
N ASP A 116 -10.06 0.77 -2.33
CA ASP A 116 -10.48 2.03 -2.96
C ASP A 116 -11.76 2.57 -2.30
N PRO A 117 -11.72 3.73 -1.61
CA PRO A 117 -12.89 4.27 -0.92
C PRO A 117 -13.98 4.77 -1.86
N THR A 118 -13.68 4.95 -3.16
CA THR A 118 -14.63 5.43 -4.17
C THR A 118 -15.40 4.30 -4.86
N SER A 119 -14.93 3.07 -4.72
CA SER A 119 -15.55 1.91 -5.36
C SER A 119 -16.72 1.35 -4.53
N PRO A 120 -17.88 1.08 -5.16
CA PRO A 120 -19.04 0.48 -4.51
C PRO A 120 -18.79 -0.85 -3.81
N ARG A 121 -17.75 -1.58 -4.23
CA ARG A 121 -17.40 -2.90 -3.69
C ARG A 121 -16.63 -2.82 -2.37
N THR A 122 -16.15 -1.64 -2.04
CA THR A 122 -15.20 -1.39 -0.95
C THR A 122 -15.65 -0.26 -0.03
N TYR A 123 -16.83 0.31 -0.27
CA TYR A 123 -17.44 1.29 0.63
C TYR A 123 -17.53 0.74 2.06
N GLY A 124 -17.09 1.55 3.02
CA GLY A 124 -17.13 1.22 4.45
C GLY A 124 -15.91 0.46 4.97
N TYR A 125 -14.97 0.05 4.12
CA TYR A 125 -13.69 -0.45 4.61
C TYR A 125 -12.85 0.68 5.20
N HIS A 126 -12.35 0.48 6.42
CA HIS A 126 -11.28 1.31 6.94
C HIS A 126 -10.04 1.02 6.09
N THR A 127 -9.45 2.02 5.46
CA THR A 127 -8.34 1.87 4.52
C THR A 127 -7.53 3.17 4.43
N PRO A 128 -6.20 3.12 4.31
CA PRO A 128 -5.38 4.32 4.19
C PRO A 128 -5.44 4.98 2.81
N GLY A 129 -5.84 4.24 1.76
CA GLY A 129 -5.90 4.73 0.39
C GLY A 129 -6.25 3.63 -0.61
N ALA A 130 -6.40 4.00 -1.88
CA ALA A 130 -6.65 3.07 -2.98
C ALA A 130 -5.35 2.39 -3.42
N GLY A 131 -4.95 1.35 -2.68
CA GLY A 131 -3.72 0.62 -2.94
C GLY A 131 -3.82 -0.27 -4.18
N GLN A 132 -2.77 -0.29 -5.00
CA GLN A 132 -2.58 -1.30 -6.03
C GLN A 132 -1.14 -1.80 -5.96
N LEU A 133 -0.94 -3.13 -5.94
CA LEU A 133 0.38 -3.73 -5.80
C LEU A 133 0.65 -4.68 -6.97
N THR A 134 1.74 -4.42 -7.69
CA THR A 134 2.28 -5.34 -8.70
C THR A 134 3.63 -5.86 -8.22
N LEU A 135 3.80 -7.18 -8.16
CA LEU A 135 5.07 -7.82 -7.82
C LEU A 135 5.63 -8.51 -9.06
N ARG A 136 6.89 -8.25 -9.39
CA ARG A 136 7.56 -8.82 -10.58
C ARG A 136 8.92 -9.37 -10.18
N HIS A 137 9.30 -10.49 -10.79
CA HIS A 137 10.63 -11.09 -10.66
C HIS A 137 11.12 -11.24 -9.20
N LEU A 138 10.25 -11.61 -8.25
CA LEU A 138 10.64 -11.88 -6.86
C LEU A 138 9.96 -13.13 -6.31
N THR A 139 10.53 -13.65 -5.23
CA THR A 139 9.99 -14.79 -4.46
C THR A 139 9.52 -14.31 -3.08
N LEU A 140 8.37 -14.79 -2.62
CA LEU A 140 7.87 -14.57 -1.25
C LEU A 140 8.01 -15.87 -0.45
N THR A 141 8.60 -15.84 0.73
CA THR A 141 8.82 -17.05 1.56
C THR A 141 8.51 -16.83 3.04
N GLY A 142 7.95 -17.83 3.72
CA GLY A 142 7.70 -17.79 5.18
C GLY A 142 6.45 -17.01 5.62
N GLY A 143 5.74 -16.34 4.73
CA GLY A 143 4.48 -15.66 5.05
C GLY A 143 3.38 -16.65 5.44
N LYS A 144 2.72 -16.41 6.59
CA LYS A 144 1.63 -17.22 7.11
C LYS A 144 0.35 -16.38 7.13
N ALA A 145 -0.57 -16.58 6.20
CA ALA A 145 -1.89 -15.96 6.24
C ALA A 145 -2.88 -16.92 6.93
N LYS A 146 -3.43 -16.55 8.09
CA LYS A 146 -4.60 -17.25 8.63
C LYS A 146 -5.83 -16.68 7.95
N GLY A 147 -6.48 -17.47 7.09
CA GLY A 147 -7.80 -17.14 6.56
C GLY A 147 -8.79 -16.96 7.70
N GLY A 148 -9.74 -16.04 7.54
CA GLY A 148 -10.77 -15.81 8.56
C GLY A 148 -11.44 -17.14 8.92
N ASP A 149 -11.69 -17.35 10.22
CA ASP A 149 -12.51 -18.46 10.70
C ASP A 149 -13.96 -18.17 10.26
N GLY A 150 -14.21 -18.23 8.95
CA GLY A 150 -15.53 -18.01 8.38
C GLY A 150 -16.47 -18.94 9.10
N ALA A 151 -17.48 -18.39 9.76
CA ALA A 151 -18.49 -19.21 10.41
C ALA A 151 -18.95 -20.22 9.38
N SER A 152 -18.69 -21.50 9.64
CA SER A 152 -19.38 -22.57 8.96
C SER A 152 -20.85 -22.26 9.20
N ALA A 153 -21.52 -21.69 8.19
CA ALA A 153 -22.96 -21.61 8.17
C ALA A 153 -23.40 -23.04 8.51
N PRO A 154 -24.28 -23.24 9.51
CA PRO A 154 -24.79 -24.57 9.77
C PRO A 154 -25.34 -25.04 8.43
N ALA A 155 -24.72 -26.09 7.89
CA ALA A 155 -25.32 -26.82 6.78
C ALA A 155 -26.73 -27.12 7.28
N ALA A 156 -27.72 -26.42 6.73
CA ALA A 156 -29.10 -26.70 6.97
C ALA A 156 -29.27 -28.13 6.47
N ALA A 157 -29.19 -29.07 7.41
CA ALA A 157 -29.50 -30.46 7.21
C ALA A 157 -31.01 -30.53 6.98
N ALA A 158 -31.45 -30.17 5.77
CA ALA A 158 -32.69 -30.66 5.21
C ALA A 158 -32.44 -32.07 4.66
N ALA A 159 -31.96 -32.98 5.52
CA ALA A 159 -32.13 -34.41 5.36
C ALA A 159 -33.30 -34.80 6.28
N LEU A 160 -34.52 -34.46 5.87
CA LEU A 160 -35.71 -35.17 6.36
C LEU A 160 -35.66 -36.56 5.75
N GLY A 161 -35.01 -37.46 6.47
CA GLY A 161 -34.85 -38.86 6.11
C GLY A 161 -34.36 -39.66 7.31
N TRP A 162 -35.07 -39.55 8.43
CA TRP A 162 -34.94 -40.53 9.51
C TRP A 162 -35.62 -41.82 9.04
N VAL A 163 -34.83 -42.77 8.53
CA VAL A 163 -35.23 -44.19 8.48
C VAL A 163 -34.41 -44.89 9.54
N GLU A 164 -35.12 -45.44 10.51
CA GLU A 164 -34.60 -46.07 11.73
C GLU A 164 -33.64 -47.23 11.43
N PRO A 165 -32.59 -47.44 12.24
CA PRO A 165 -31.76 -48.64 12.16
C PRO A 165 -32.50 -49.82 12.81
N SER A 166 -33.41 -50.46 12.07
CA SER A 166 -33.95 -51.76 12.50
C SER A 166 -32.97 -52.88 12.14
N SER A 167 -32.02 -53.12 13.05
CA SER A 167 -31.45 -54.44 13.22
C SER A 167 -32.60 -55.41 13.51
N THR A 168 -33.01 -56.24 12.55
CA THR A 168 -33.46 -57.63 12.74
C THR A 168 -33.76 -58.27 11.38
N LYS A 169 -32.98 -59.30 11.05
CA LYS A 169 -33.26 -60.40 10.10
C LYS A 169 -33.22 -60.08 8.60
N GLY A 170 -32.04 -60.33 8.03
CA GLY A 170 -31.95 -60.89 6.69
C GLY A 170 -32.78 -62.18 6.60
N ARG A 171 -33.75 -62.20 5.68
CA ARG A 171 -34.49 -63.39 5.29
C ARG A 171 -34.10 -63.72 3.87
N LEU A 172 -33.12 -64.61 3.73
CA LEU A 172 -32.75 -65.25 2.48
C LEU A 172 -33.95 -66.08 1.99
N LEU A 173 -34.44 -65.81 0.79
CA LEU A 173 -35.40 -66.67 0.09
C LEU A 173 -34.62 -67.69 -0.74
N TRP A 174 -34.73 -68.97 -0.37
CA TRP A 174 -34.50 -70.10 -1.28
C TRP A 174 -35.72 -71.03 -1.11
N ILE A 175 -36.45 -71.27 -2.20
CA ILE A 175 -37.50 -72.29 -2.31
C ILE A 175 -37.03 -73.27 -3.40
N PRO A 176 -37.00 -74.60 -3.17
CA PRO A 176 -36.83 -75.59 -4.25
C PRO A 176 -38.06 -75.67 -5.16
#